data_AF-A0A938B7Y8-F1
#
_entry.id   AF-A0A938B7Y8-F1
#
_cell.length_a   1.000
_cell.length_b   1.000
_cell.length_c   1.000
_cell.angle_alpha   90.00
_cell.angle_beta   90.00
_cell.angle_gamma   90.00
#
_symmetry.space_group_name_H-M   'P 1'
#
loop_
_entity.id
_entity.type
_entity.pdbx_description
1 polymer ?
#
loop_
_entity_poly.entity_id
_entity_poly.type
_entity_poly.pdbx_seq_one_letter_code
_entity_poly.pdbx_strand_id
1 'polypeptide(L)'
;MAQHNTFACKVKQALERALRGKIPARHQISLEVIPKGYDDYDDLVDVVIVSDYFRRWNFLKRIDFVWEILDSQLPSSESMNATIIPFTTREAERVGINTQVAQSGNSSRKQGTKNKRR
;
A
#
# COMPACT_ATOMS: atom_id res chain seq x y z
N MET A 1 -23.15 -11.02 3.62
CA MET A 1 -22.83 -10.15 2.47
C MET A 1 -21.94 -9.06 3.02
N ALA A 2 -20.63 -9.09 2.72
CA ALA A 2 -19.70 -8.12 3.27
C ALA A 2 -20.08 -6.73 2.72
N GLN A 3 -20.56 -5.84 3.59
CA GLN A 3 -20.64 -4.42 3.29
C GLN A 3 -19.21 -4.01 2.95
N HIS A 4 -18.94 -3.79 1.66
CA HIS A 4 -17.68 -3.24 1.22
C HIS A 4 -17.56 -1.88 1.90
N ASN A 5 -16.66 -1.78 2.89
CA ASN A 5 -16.38 -0.53 3.56
C ASN A 5 -15.88 0.46 2.49
N THR A 6 -16.81 1.31 2.04
CA THR A 6 -16.66 2.13 0.83
C THR A 6 -15.54 3.13 1.01
N PHE A 7 -15.32 3.57 2.25
CA PHE A 7 -14.23 4.47 2.61
C PHE A 7 -12.86 3.82 2.48
N ALA A 8 -12.67 2.60 3.02
CA ALA A 8 -11.41 1.87 2.89
C ALA A 8 -11.01 1.65 1.42
N CYS A 9 -11.98 1.33 0.55
CA CYS A 9 -11.74 1.24 -0.89
C CYS A 9 -11.35 2.58 -1.51
N LYS A 10 -12.01 3.68 -1.13
CA LYS A 10 -11.71 5.04 -1.59
C LYS A 10 -10.29 5.46 -1.21
N VAL A 11 -9.90 5.28 0.05
CA VAL A 11 -8.55 5.56 0.57
C VAL A 11 -7.50 4.75 -0.18
N LYS A 12 -7.75 3.45 -0.37
CA LYS A 12 -6.83 2.57 -1.11
C LYS A 12 -6.60 3.08 -2.53
N GLN A 13 -7.66 3.36 -3.29
CA GLN A 13 -7.54 3.83 -4.67
C GLN A 13 -6.82 5.18 -4.80
N ALA A 14 -7.13 6.13 -3.90
CA ALA A 14 -6.48 7.43 -3.86
C ALA A 14 -4.96 7.30 -3.64
N LEU A 15 -4.56 6.49 -2.66
CA LEU A 15 -3.16 6.29 -2.32
C LEU A 15 -2.41 5.49 -3.38
N GLU A 16 -2.99 4.41 -3.95
CA GLU A 16 -2.32 3.64 -5.01
C GLU A 16 -1.96 4.52 -6.21
N ARG A 17 -2.90 5.38 -6.63
CA ARG A 17 -2.69 6.29 -7.77
C ARG A 17 -1.64 7.34 -7.45
N ALA A 18 -1.76 8.01 -6.31
CA ALA A 18 -0.88 9.11 -5.95
C ALA A 18 0.55 8.64 -5.60
N LEU A 19 0.68 7.54 -4.87
CA LEU A 19 2.00 6.96 -4.52
C LEU A 19 2.76 6.52 -5.77
N ARG A 20 2.09 5.91 -6.77
CA ARG A 20 2.74 5.56 -8.05
C ARG A 20 3.24 6.77 -8.83
N GLY A 21 2.60 7.94 -8.68
CA GLY A 21 3.06 9.18 -9.31
C GLY A 21 4.22 9.84 -8.58
N LYS A 22 4.36 9.62 -7.27
CA LYS A 22 5.35 10.28 -6.40
C LYS A 22 6.59 9.42 -6.12
N ILE A 23 6.44 8.10 -6.07
CA ILE A 23 7.52 7.16 -5.79
C ILE A 23 8.10 6.63 -7.11
N PRO A 24 9.43 6.67 -7.31
CA PRO A 24 10.04 6.15 -8.54
C PRO A 24 9.77 4.66 -8.73
N ALA A 25 9.45 4.24 -9.96
CA ALA A 25 9.05 2.86 -10.30
C ALA A 25 10.08 1.77 -9.94
N ARG A 26 11.34 2.13 -9.68
CA ARG A 26 12.37 1.20 -9.17
C ARG A 26 12.09 0.72 -7.73
N HIS A 27 11.24 1.42 -6.99
CA HIS A 27 10.86 1.06 -5.63
C HIS A 27 9.52 0.33 -5.66
N GLN A 28 9.49 -0.87 -5.08
CA GLN A 28 8.25 -1.60 -4.86
C GLN A 28 7.44 -0.90 -3.76
N ILE A 29 6.11 -0.91 -3.93
CA ILE A 29 5.15 -0.35 -2.98
C ILE A 29 4.12 -1.46 -2.72
N SER A 30 3.97 -1.84 -1.45
CA SER A 30 2.83 -2.61 -0.97
C SER A 30 1.93 -1.68 -0.17
N LEU A 31 0.65 -1.64 -0.50
CA LEU A 31 -0.35 -0.84 0.22
C LEU A 31 -1.48 -1.75 0.68
N GLU A 32 -1.80 -1.66 1.96
CA GLU A 32 -2.93 -2.32 2.57
C GLU A 32 -3.74 -1.32 3.39
N VAL A 33 -5.06 -1.39 3.30
CA VAL A 33 -5.99 -0.55 4.06
C VAL A 33 -6.89 -1.48 4.85
N ILE A 34 -6.81 -1.38 6.17
CA ILE A 34 -7.47 -2.29 7.12
C ILE A 34 -8.56 -1.48 7.84
N PRO A 35 -9.85 -1.81 7.62
CA PRO A 35 -10.94 -1.22 8.39
C PRO A 35 -10.81 -1.57 9.87
N LYS A 36 -10.96 -0.59 10.77
CA LYS A 36 -10.89 -0.84 12.22
C LYS A 36 -12.16 -1.45 12.82
N GLY A 37 -13.27 -1.46 12.08
CA GLY A 37 -14.49 -2.19 12.44
C GLY A 37 -15.06 -1.81 13.81
N TYR A 38 -14.99 -0.53 14.19
CA TYR A 38 -15.67 -0.04 15.39
C TYR A 38 -17.15 0.21 15.07
N ASP A 39 -18.04 -0.36 15.87
CA ASP A 39 -19.51 -0.31 15.68
C ASP A 39 -20.09 1.11 15.55
N ASP A 40 -19.36 2.14 15.99
CA ASP A 40 -19.78 3.56 15.94
C ASP A 40 -18.94 4.43 14.97
N TYR A 41 -17.90 3.87 14.35
CA TYR A 41 -16.96 4.60 13.48
C TYR A 41 -16.55 3.75 12.27
N ASP A 42 -17.49 3.56 11.35
CA ASP A 42 -17.27 2.81 10.10
C ASP A 42 -16.16 3.39 9.20
N ASP A 43 -15.79 4.65 9.43
CA ASP A 43 -14.83 5.37 8.60
C ASP A 43 -13.37 5.28 9.09
N LEU A 44 -13.08 4.60 10.20
CA LEU A 44 -11.69 4.49 10.70
C LEU A 44 -10.91 3.38 9.99
N VAL A 45 -9.74 3.73 9.46
CA VAL A 45 -8.86 2.79 8.74
C VAL A 45 -7.41 2.89 9.17
N ASP A 46 -6.71 1.77 9.22
CA ASP A 46 -5.25 1.72 9.21
C ASP A 46 -4.74 1.61 7.77
N VAL A 47 -3.76 2.43 7.44
CA VAL A 47 -3.11 2.46 6.12
C VAL A 47 -1.67 1.99 6.30
N VAL A 48 -1.41 0.75 5.91
CA VAL A 48 -0.07 0.14 5.96
C VAL A 48 0.59 0.32 4.61
N ILE A 49 1.75 0.96 4.60
CA ILE A 49 2.54 1.19 3.37
C ILE A 49 3.93 0.62 3.57
N VAL A 50 4.33 -0.29 2.68
CA VAL A 50 5.68 -0.87 2.69
C VAL A 50 6.42 -0.45 1.44
N SER A 51 7.53 0.28 1.62
CA SER A 51 8.45 0.60 0.53
C SER A 51 9.87 0.88 1.03
N ASP A 52 10.86 0.32 0.35
CA ASP A 52 12.28 0.66 0.56
C ASP A 52 12.63 2.10 0.14
N TYR A 53 11.70 2.81 -0.53
CA TYR A 53 11.82 4.24 -0.74
C TYR A 53 12.03 5.03 0.57
N PHE A 54 11.45 4.53 1.67
CA PHE A 54 11.53 5.14 2.99
C PHE A 54 12.80 4.84 3.78
N ARG A 55 13.72 4.02 3.25
CA ARG A 55 14.86 3.45 4.00
C ARG A 55 15.74 4.50 4.71
N ARG A 56 15.86 5.69 4.15
CA ARG A 56 16.72 6.77 4.69
C ARG A 56 15.95 7.83 5.47
N TRP A 57 14.63 7.66 5.62
CA TRP A 57 13.76 8.64 6.26
C TRP A 57 13.44 8.18 7.68
N ASN A 58 13.34 9.14 8.58
CA ASN A 58 12.81 8.88 9.92
C ASN A 58 11.28 8.70 9.84
N PHE A 59 10.68 8.17 10.91
CA PHE A 59 9.26 7.82 10.92
C PHE A 59 8.34 9.01 10.62
N LEU A 60 8.59 10.17 11.24
CA LEU A 60 7.80 11.38 11.04
C LEU A 60 7.79 11.84 9.58
N LYS A 61 8.96 11.92 8.93
CA LYS A 61 9.04 12.29 7.50
C LYS A 61 8.27 11.35 6.58
N ARG A 62 8.18 10.06 6.95
CA ARG A 62 7.39 9.09 6.18
C ARG A 62 5.90 9.33 6.36
N ILE A 63 5.46 9.62 7.58
CA ILE A 63 4.07 9.99 7.87
C ILE A 63 3.73 11.26 7.10
N ASP A 64 4.51 12.34 7.26
CA ASP A 64 4.25 13.63 6.64
C ASP A 64 4.08 13.49 5.12
N PHE A 65 4.97 12.74 4.46
CA PHE A 65 4.87 12.47 3.03
C PHE A 65 3.57 11.78 2.62
N VAL A 66 3.14 10.75 3.36
CA VAL A 66 1.91 10.03 3.04
C VAL A 66 0.69 10.89 3.39
N TRP A 67 0.76 11.65 4.47
CA TRP A 67 -0.32 12.52 4.93
C TRP A 67 -0.57 13.67 3.97
N GLU A 68 0.49 14.33 3.47
CA GLU A 68 0.39 15.32 2.39
C GLU A 68 -0.26 14.74 1.13
N ILE A 69 0.06 13.49 0.78
CA ILE A 69 -0.58 12.80 -0.33
C ILE A 69 -2.06 12.59 -0.02
N LEU A 70 -2.39 12.06 1.14
CA LEU A 70 -3.77 11.74 1.52
C LEU A 70 -4.66 12.99 1.58
N ASP A 71 -4.18 14.06 2.21
CA ASP A 71 -4.89 15.34 2.34
C ASP A 71 -5.08 16.04 0.98
N SER A 72 -4.19 15.78 0.00
CA SER A 72 -4.40 16.24 -1.38
C SER A 72 -5.46 15.45 -2.16
N GLN A 73 -5.82 14.24 -1.72
CA GLN A 73 -6.74 13.36 -2.43
C GLN A 73 -8.13 13.26 -1.78
N LEU A 74 -8.24 13.54 -0.48
CA LEU A 74 -9.47 13.43 0.29
C LEU A 74 -9.75 14.72 1.06
N PRO A 75 -11.02 15.05 1.35
CA PRO A 75 -11.36 16.13 2.26
C PRO A 75 -10.71 15.92 3.63
N SER A 76 -10.28 16.99 4.31
CA SER A 76 -9.56 16.88 5.58
C SER A 76 -10.34 16.15 6.68
N SER A 77 -11.67 16.20 6.65
CA SER A 77 -12.52 15.44 7.58
C SER A 77 -12.42 13.92 7.40
N GLU A 78 -12.10 13.46 6.19
CA GLU A 78 -11.92 12.05 5.86
C GLU A 78 -10.47 11.61 6.07
N SER A 79 -9.49 12.48 5.75
CA SER A 79 -8.06 12.15 5.90
C SER A 79 -7.68 11.90 7.37
N MET A 80 -8.34 12.58 8.32
CA MET A 80 -8.16 12.38 9.76
C MET A 80 -8.60 10.99 10.25
N ASN A 81 -9.44 10.28 9.50
CA ASN A 81 -9.90 8.94 9.86
C ASN A 81 -8.90 7.83 9.46
N ALA A 82 -7.79 8.19 8.81
CA ALA A 82 -6.74 7.27 8.41
C ALA A 82 -5.53 7.34 9.34
N THR A 83 -5.17 6.21 9.95
CA THR A 83 -3.90 6.06 10.68
C THR A 83 -2.83 5.54 9.74
N ILE A 84 -1.73 6.28 9.56
CA ILE A 84 -0.67 5.91 8.61
C ILE A 84 0.43 5.12 9.31
N ILE A 85 0.79 3.96 8.75
CA ILE A 85 1.83 3.06 9.27
C ILE A 85 2.85 2.76 8.16
N PRO A 86 3.91 3.59 8.02
CA PRO A 86 4.88 3.45 6.94
C PRO A 86 6.10 2.62 7.34
N PHE A 87 6.29 1.50 6.65
CA PHE A 87 7.42 0.59 6.84
C PHE A 87 8.36 0.52 5.63
N THR A 88 9.61 0.19 5.92
CA THR A 88 10.52 -0.44 4.96
C THR A 88 10.25 -1.95 4.91
N THR A 89 10.69 -2.62 3.85
CA THR A 89 10.54 -4.09 3.72
C THR A 89 11.10 -4.82 4.94
N ARG A 90 12.28 -4.41 5.43
CA ARG A 90 12.93 -5.01 6.60
C ARG A 90 12.16 -4.78 7.90
N GLU A 91 11.50 -3.62 8.06
CA GLU A 91 10.67 -3.35 9.23
C GLU A 91 9.38 -4.17 9.18
N ALA A 92 8.74 -4.26 8.00
CA ALA A 92 7.55 -5.08 7.77
C ALA A 92 7.79 -6.57 8.09
N GLU A 93 8.91 -7.14 7.62
CA GLU A 93 9.31 -8.52 7.91
C GLU A 93 9.47 -8.78 9.41
N ARG A 94 10.05 -7.82 10.16
CA ARG A 94 10.26 -7.95 11.61
C ARG A 94 8.96 -8.00 12.41
N VAL A 95 7.92 -7.34 11.92
CA VAL A 95 6.60 -7.30 12.59
C VAL A 95 5.60 -8.30 11.99
N GLY A 96 6.05 -9.16 11.06
CA GLY A 96 5.22 -10.20 10.46
C GLY A 96 4.24 -9.70 9.40
N ILE A 97 4.44 -8.51 8.83
CA ILE A 97 3.62 -8.00 7.72
C ILE A 97 4.07 -8.67 6.42
N ASN A 98 3.17 -9.43 5.79
CA ASN A 98 3.47 -10.17 4.58
C ASN A 98 3.40 -9.26 3.34
N THR A 99 4.56 -8.91 2.78
CA THR A 99 4.70 -7.95 1.67
C THR A 99 4.42 -8.55 0.28
N GLN A 100 3.91 -9.78 0.20
CA GLN A 100 3.85 -10.58 -1.02
C GLN A 100 2.74 -10.21 -2.02
N VAL A 101 1.99 -9.12 -1.81
CA VAL A 101 0.84 -8.77 -2.67
C VAL A 101 1.24 -8.06 -4.00
N ALA A 102 2.53 -7.94 -4.31
CA ALA A 102 3.00 -7.33 -5.56
C ALA A 102 3.77 -8.28 -6.50
N GLN A 103 3.55 -9.60 -6.42
CA GLN A 103 4.11 -10.60 -7.37
C GLN A 103 3.11 -11.12 -8.41
N SER A 104 1.99 -10.43 -8.68
CA SER A 104 1.18 -10.72 -9.88
C SER A 104 1.64 -9.86 -11.05
N GLY A 105 2.79 -10.24 -11.63
CA GLY A 105 3.35 -9.59 -12.80
C GLY A 105 4.69 -10.21 -13.18
N ASN A 106 4.68 -11.09 -14.18
CA ASN A 106 5.83 -11.70 -14.84
C ASN A 106 6.54 -12.88 -14.16
N SER A 107 5.84 -14.02 -14.12
CA SER A 107 6.46 -15.35 -14.32
C SER A 107 5.68 -16.17 -15.35
N SER A 108 5.62 -15.68 -16.58
CA SER A 108 5.44 -16.52 -17.76
C SER A 108 6.55 -16.22 -18.74
N ARG A 109 7.77 -16.65 -18.39
CA ARG A 109 8.93 -16.57 -19.27
C ARG A 109 9.39 -17.99 -19.62
N LYS A 110 9.02 -18.37 -20.87
CA LYS A 110 9.64 -19.38 -21.73
C LYS A 110 9.48 -20.86 -21.34
N GLN A 111 8.46 -21.50 -21.90
CA GLN A 111 8.64 -22.86 -22.46
C GLN A 111 8.61 -22.74 -23.98
N GLY A 112 9.80 -22.81 -24.55
CA GLY A 112 10.02 -22.71 -25.98
C GLY A 112 11.42 -23.20 -26.30
N THR A 113 11.65 -24.50 -26.19
CA THR A 113 12.67 -25.19 -26.97
C THR A 113 12.12 -26.53 -27.43
N LYS A 114 11.70 -26.54 -28.70
CA LYS A 114 11.76 -27.70 -29.60
C LYS A 114 12.99 -28.55 -29.25
N ASN A 115 12.83 -29.86 -29.11
CA ASN A 115 13.86 -30.76 -29.60
C ASN A 115 13.26 -31.87 -30.45
N LYS A 116 13.61 -31.78 -31.73
CA LYS A 116 13.40 -32.72 -32.82
C LYS A 116 14.49 -33.78 -32.76
N ARG A 117 14.17 -35.01 -33.18
CA ARG A 117 15.00 -36.24 -33.42
C ARG A 117 14.57 -37.35 -32.45
N ARG A 118 14.13 -38.53 -32.85
CA ARG A 118 14.31 -39.32 -34.09
C ARG A 118 13.06 -40.16 -34.32
#